data_AF-A0A651DRQ6-F1
#
_entry.id   AF-A0A651DRQ6-F1
#
_cell.length_a   1.000
_cell.length_b   1.000
_cell.length_c   1.000
_cell.angle_alpha   90.00
_cell.angle_beta   90.00
_cell.angle_gamma   90.00
#
_symmetry.space_group_name_H-M   'P 1'
#
loop_
_entity.id
_entity.type
_entity.pdbx_description
1 polymer ?
#
loop_
_entity_poly.entity_id
_entity_poly.type
_entity_poly.pdbx_seq_one_letter_code
_entity_poly.pdbx_strand_id
1 'polypeptide(L)'
;MAAELDEDRAGTPEQTAAQVVDSQWDRLASTDRLEADVRAAVASAFPGQMSERVEELLTTATELSVRMAEAEETGRATDDLSVERAGVVADAAVEVFGSTRAETALEGVRTTLDRIRDALAAGSNDAAPTRLEAAGEKVLQAEAHLEAGEATESLTASSLASEELEAMAPERQARQSIDRAGALLDRGAELLAVAENAPPAATSLLESAAAYLEQAEGAFEAEAFTRAIPLARRSAAFSLRATALLERTARNESGSTGDENGDENGDENGEENGEENGDDESENGDENGDEDEGSQGAQGAAEAAIADGEQLLERVRELAGDEPSARVAGLIESAEDFLARAVEAYEAEAFTDAIPLARRSGAFSRQALGQLNGRDDDGENGDENGDDENGDDENGDEDGDGEGAEGAAAAAIQDGEELLERAREMAGDDPSERVLELLTSAETYLDAAIEAYEAETFTDAIPLARRSGALSRQAMGLVRGGR
;
A
#
# COMPACT_ATOMS: atom_id res chain seq x y z
N MET A 1 -14.78 -44.70 14.67
CA MET A 1 -14.06 -44.79 13.38
C MET A 1 -14.86 -44.09 12.29
N ALA A 2 -15.09 -42.78 12.45
CA ALA A 2 -15.63 -41.88 11.43
C ALA A 2 -15.54 -40.45 12.00
N ALA A 3 -14.33 -39.91 12.08
CA ALA A 3 -14.04 -38.50 12.42
C ALA A 3 -12.56 -38.18 12.19
N GLU A 4 -12.03 -38.49 11.01
CA GLU A 4 -10.75 -37.99 10.50
C GLU A 4 -10.94 -37.85 8.98
N LEU A 5 -10.46 -36.73 8.42
CA LEU A 5 -10.57 -36.25 7.02
C LEU A 5 -11.58 -35.10 6.82
N ASP A 6 -11.20 -33.88 7.21
CA ASP A 6 -11.53 -32.66 6.45
C ASP A 6 -10.68 -31.44 6.88
N GLU A 7 -9.36 -31.59 6.99
CA GLU A 7 -8.45 -30.49 7.41
C GLU A 7 -7.58 -29.91 6.26
N ASP A 8 -7.68 -30.42 5.04
CA ASP A 8 -6.76 -30.07 3.93
C ASP A 8 -7.35 -29.14 2.84
N ARG A 9 -8.42 -28.37 3.11
CA ARG A 9 -9.07 -27.51 2.09
C ARG A 9 -9.09 -26.01 2.35
N ALA A 10 -8.59 -25.53 3.48
CA ALA A 10 -8.47 -24.10 3.72
C ALA A 10 -7.15 -23.60 3.11
N GLY A 11 -7.23 -23.02 1.92
CA GLY A 11 -6.11 -22.25 1.37
C GLY A 11 -5.73 -21.12 2.34
N THR A 12 -4.47 -20.71 2.33
CA THR A 12 -4.00 -19.66 3.24
C THR A 12 -4.79 -18.36 3.02
N PRO A 13 -4.87 -17.45 4.02
CA PRO A 13 -5.53 -16.16 3.86
C PRO A 13 -5.03 -15.35 2.64
N GLU A 14 -3.76 -15.54 2.26
CA GLU A 14 -3.14 -14.94 1.07
C GLU A 14 -3.62 -15.60 -0.23
N GLN A 15 -3.80 -16.93 -0.27
CA GLN A 15 -4.42 -17.62 -1.40
C GLN A 15 -5.89 -17.25 -1.57
N THR A 16 -6.59 -17.00 -0.45
CA THR A 16 -7.98 -16.55 -0.45
C THR A 16 -8.09 -15.11 -0.97
N ALA A 17 -7.18 -14.22 -0.57
CA ALA A 17 -7.14 -12.85 -1.08
C ALA A 17 -6.80 -12.79 -2.58
N ALA A 18 -5.82 -13.60 -3.03
CA ALA A 18 -5.46 -13.69 -4.45
C ALA A 18 -6.61 -14.25 -5.30
N GLN A 19 -7.30 -15.30 -4.83
CA GLN A 19 -8.49 -15.84 -5.51
C GLN A 19 -9.66 -14.84 -5.53
N VAL A 20 -9.81 -14.02 -4.49
CA VAL A 20 -10.82 -12.96 -4.45
C VAL A 20 -10.52 -11.89 -5.49
N VAL A 21 -9.26 -11.44 -5.60
CA VAL A 21 -8.82 -10.44 -6.59
C VAL A 21 -8.93 -10.98 -8.02
N ASP A 22 -8.47 -12.20 -8.30
CA ASP A 22 -8.62 -12.84 -9.63
C ASP A 22 -10.09 -12.98 -10.02
N SER A 23 -10.95 -13.34 -9.06
CA SER A 23 -12.39 -13.41 -9.31
C SER A 23 -13.01 -12.03 -9.56
N GLN A 24 -12.45 -10.94 -9.01
CA GLN A 24 -12.92 -9.57 -9.24
C GLN A 24 -12.55 -9.09 -10.66
N TRP A 25 -11.36 -9.45 -11.15
CA TRP A 25 -10.91 -9.15 -12.51
C TRP A 25 -11.71 -9.90 -13.58
N ASP A 26 -11.99 -11.20 -13.36
CA ASP A 26 -12.86 -11.98 -14.24
C ASP A 26 -14.30 -11.40 -14.32
N ARG A 27 -14.75 -10.71 -13.26
CA ARG A 27 -16.08 -10.09 -13.15
C ARG A 27 -16.16 -8.75 -13.88
N LEU A 28 -15.17 -7.85 -13.74
CA LEU A 28 -15.09 -6.60 -14.51
C LEU A 28 -15.04 -6.89 -16.02
N ALA A 29 -14.20 -7.86 -16.40
CA ALA A 29 -14.12 -8.34 -17.78
C ALA A 29 -15.45 -8.91 -18.31
N SER A 30 -16.35 -9.40 -17.44
CA SER A 30 -17.67 -9.90 -17.84
C SER A 30 -18.68 -8.77 -18.12
N THR A 31 -18.65 -7.68 -17.35
CA THR A 31 -19.50 -6.51 -17.57
C THR A 31 -19.07 -5.73 -18.80
N ASP A 32 -17.75 -5.58 -19.01
CA ASP A 32 -17.21 -4.95 -20.21
C ASP A 32 -17.49 -5.77 -21.46
N ARG A 33 -17.43 -7.11 -21.36
CA ARG A 33 -17.90 -8.01 -22.43
C ARG A 33 -19.38 -7.84 -22.72
N LEU A 34 -20.22 -7.74 -21.69
CA LEU A 34 -21.66 -7.54 -21.86
C LEU A 34 -21.96 -6.20 -22.54
N GLU A 35 -21.29 -5.12 -22.14
CA GLU A 35 -21.40 -3.82 -22.78
C GLU A 35 -20.93 -3.86 -24.24
N ALA A 36 -19.79 -4.53 -24.51
CA ALA A 36 -19.29 -4.74 -25.86
C ALA A 36 -20.26 -5.57 -26.72
N ASP A 37 -20.86 -6.61 -26.15
CA ASP A 37 -21.86 -7.46 -26.82
C ASP A 37 -23.17 -6.70 -27.09
N VAL A 38 -23.60 -5.82 -26.18
CA VAL A 38 -24.73 -4.91 -26.39
C VAL A 38 -24.41 -3.95 -27.54
N ARG A 39 -23.26 -3.25 -27.49
CA ARG A 39 -22.84 -2.34 -28.58
C ARG A 39 -22.72 -3.05 -29.92
N ALA A 40 -22.09 -4.23 -29.96
CA ALA A 40 -21.91 -5.02 -31.17
C ALA A 40 -23.25 -5.52 -31.73
N ALA A 41 -24.16 -5.97 -30.87
CA ALA A 41 -25.46 -6.43 -31.30
C ALA A 41 -26.35 -5.28 -31.82
N VAL A 42 -26.32 -4.11 -31.16
CA VAL A 42 -27.00 -2.90 -31.60
C VAL A 42 -26.46 -2.46 -32.97
N ALA A 43 -25.12 -2.43 -33.14
CA ALA A 43 -24.48 -2.09 -34.41
C ALA A 43 -24.85 -3.08 -35.54
N SER A 44 -25.04 -4.37 -35.23
CA SER A 44 -25.38 -5.39 -36.24
C SER A 44 -26.87 -5.44 -36.59
N ALA A 45 -27.75 -5.21 -35.62
CA ALA A 45 -29.20 -5.38 -35.77
C ALA A 45 -29.89 -4.15 -36.38
N PHE A 46 -29.34 -2.95 -36.15
CA PHE A 46 -29.94 -1.70 -36.58
C PHE A 46 -28.90 -0.73 -37.16
N PRO A 47 -28.35 -0.98 -38.36
CA PRO A 47 -27.48 -0.02 -39.01
C PRO A 47 -28.28 1.25 -39.35
N GLY A 48 -28.19 2.25 -38.46
CA GLY A 48 -28.77 3.60 -38.63
C GLY A 48 -30.07 3.90 -37.87
N GLN A 49 -30.55 3.04 -36.97
CA GLN A 49 -31.74 3.32 -36.13
C GLN A 49 -31.60 2.72 -34.72
N MET A 50 -30.76 3.31 -33.88
CA MET A 50 -30.93 3.13 -32.43
C MET A 50 -32.20 3.86 -31.98
N SER A 51 -32.94 3.32 -31.01
CA SER A 51 -33.89 4.16 -30.29
C SER A 51 -33.09 5.20 -29.51
N GLU A 52 -33.55 6.44 -29.49
CA GLU A 52 -32.95 7.55 -28.74
C GLU A 52 -32.69 7.16 -27.27
N ARG A 53 -33.53 6.27 -26.74
CA ARG A 53 -33.44 5.73 -25.37
C ARG A 53 -32.31 4.72 -25.15
N VAL A 54 -32.01 3.84 -26.10
CA VAL A 54 -30.85 2.93 -26.00
C VAL A 54 -29.55 3.71 -26.14
N GLU A 55 -29.53 4.73 -27.00
CA GLU A 55 -28.37 5.61 -27.17
C GLU A 55 -28.12 6.45 -25.90
N GLU A 56 -29.18 6.96 -25.27
CA GLU A 56 -29.12 7.62 -23.95
C GLU A 56 -28.56 6.68 -22.87
N LEU A 57 -29.10 5.47 -22.74
CA LEU A 57 -28.64 4.49 -21.72
C LEU A 57 -27.17 4.07 -21.94
N LEU A 58 -26.74 3.82 -23.17
CA LEU A 58 -25.34 3.49 -23.46
C LEU A 58 -24.41 4.68 -23.20
N THR A 59 -24.87 5.91 -23.44
CA THR A 59 -24.13 7.13 -23.10
C THR A 59 -23.97 7.23 -21.58
N THR A 60 -25.04 7.04 -20.82
CA THR A 60 -25.00 7.02 -19.35
C THR A 60 -24.09 5.93 -18.79
N ALA A 61 -24.12 4.71 -19.34
CA ALA A 61 -23.20 3.64 -18.94
C ALA A 61 -21.73 3.99 -19.20
N THR A 62 -21.46 4.69 -20.31
CA THR A 62 -20.11 5.17 -20.66
C THR A 62 -19.65 6.26 -19.68
N GLU A 63 -20.52 7.23 -19.37
CA GLU A 63 -20.24 8.27 -18.37
C GLU A 63 -19.99 7.67 -16.97
N LEU A 64 -20.74 6.64 -16.58
CA LEU A 64 -20.52 5.92 -15.31
C LEU A 64 -19.18 5.17 -15.33
N SER A 65 -18.78 4.60 -16.46
CA SER A 65 -17.46 3.96 -16.59
C SER A 65 -16.31 4.95 -16.40
N VAL A 66 -16.46 6.16 -16.95
CA VAL A 66 -15.48 7.25 -16.76
C VAL A 66 -15.42 7.67 -15.28
N ARG A 67 -16.57 7.86 -14.64
CA ARG A 67 -16.62 8.17 -13.20
C ARG A 67 -16.06 7.06 -12.32
N MET A 68 -16.21 5.80 -12.72
CA MET A 68 -15.60 4.66 -12.02
C MET A 68 -14.08 4.73 -12.11
N ALA A 69 -13.54 4.99 -13.31
CA ALA A 69 -12.10 5.15 -13.50
C ALA A 69 -11.56 6.33 -12.66
N GLU A 70 -12.25 7.47 -12.66
CA GLU A 70 -11.91 8.63 -11.80
C GLU A 70 -12.01 8.31 -10.30
N ALA A 71 -13.01 7.52 -9.89
CA ALA A 71 -13.18 7.10 -8.49
C ALA A 71 -12.07 6.13 -8.07
N GLU A 72 -11.68 5.20 -8.93
CA GLU A 72 -10.60 4.24 -8.70
C GLU A 72 -9.23 4.94 -8.61
N GLU A 73 -8.97 5.89 -9.52
CA GLU A 73 -7.78 6.76 -9.51
C GLU A 73 -7.70 7.57 -8.21
N THR A 74 -8.83 8.07 -7.72
CA THR A 74 -8.89 8.84 -6.46
C THR A 74 -9.07 7.99 -5.20
N GLY A 75 -8.97 6.65 -5.30
CA GLY A 75 -9.12 5.73 -4.17
C GLY A 75 -10.49 5.76 -3.48
N ARG A 76 -11.52 6.23 -4.17
CA ARG A 76 -12.92 6.17 -3.73
C ARG A 76 -13.53 4.82 -4.07
N ALA A 77 -14.50 4.39 -3.27
CA ALA A 77 -15.22 3.16 -3.55
C ALA A 77 -16.00 3.30 -4.89
N THR A 78 -15.81 2.34 -5.78
CA THR A 78 -16.49 2.26 -7.09
C THR A 78 -17.76 1.42 -7.04
N ASP A 79 -18.06 0.81 -5.90
CA ASP A 79 -19.14 -0.17 -5.74
C ASP A 79 -20.49 0.41 -6.19
N ASP A 80 -20.87 1.60 -5.71
CA ASP A 80 -22.12 2.29 -6.06
C ASP A 80 -22.22 2.56 -7.58
N LEU A 81 -21.13 3.05 -8.18
CA LEU A 81 -21.05 3.36 -9.61
C LEU A 81 -21.10 2.09 -10.47
N SER A 82 -20.53 1.00 -9.97
CA SER A 82 -20.54 -0.30 -10.66
C SER A 82 -21.94 -0.94 -10.65
N VAL A 83 -22.69 -0.78 -9.56
CA VAL A 83 -24.09 -1.22 -9.45
C VAL A 83 -24.98 -0.37 -10.34
N GLU A 84 -24.81 0.96 -10.33
CA GLU A 84 -25.55 1.88 -11.19
C GLU A 84 -25.28 1.59 -12.67
N ARG A 85 -24.01 1.41 -13.06
CA ARG A 85 -23.60 1.05 -14.43
C ARG A 85 -24.22 -0.28 -14.85
N ALA A 86 -24.17 -1.31 -14.00
CA ALA A 86 -24.77 -2.60 -14.29
C ALA A 86 -26.29 -2.51 -14.50
N GLY A 87 -26.99 -1.67 -13.71
CA GLY A 87 -28.41 -1.38 -13.89
C GLY A 87 -28.72 -0.73 -15.23
N VAL A 88 -27.96 0.31 -15.62
CA VAL A 88 -28.13 1.01 -16.89
C VAL A 88 -27.85 0.09 -18.09
N VAL A 89 -26.81 -0.73 -18.01
CA VAL A 89 -26.48 -1.73 -19.05
C VAL A 89 -27.57 -2.80 -19.14
N ALA A 90 -28.14 -3.23 -18.01
CA ALA A 90 -29.25 -4.18 -17.99
C ALA A 90 -30.51 -3.59 -18.62
N ASP A 91 -30.86 -2.33 -18.32
CA ASP A 91 -31.99 -1.64 -18.94
C ASP A 91 -31.80 -1.50 -20.46
N ALA A 92 -30.59 -1.14 -20.90
CA ALA A 92 -30.25 -1.10 -22.32
C ALA A 92 -30.38 -2.49 -22.97
N ALA A 93 -29.90 -3.54 -22.30
CA ALA A 93 -29.99 -4.92 -22.78
C ALA A 93 -31.44 -5.41 -22.86
N VAL A 94 -32.30 -5.08 -21.89
CA VAL A 94 -33.73 -5.41 -21.91
C VAL A 94 -34.42 -4.72 -23.08
N GLU A 95 -34.09 -3.45 -23.33
CA GLU A 95 -34.68 -2.66 -24.40
C GLU A 95 -34.21 -3.12 -25.79
N VAL A 96 -32.96 -3.58 -25.92
CA VAL A 96 -32.37 -4.09 -27.17
C VAL A 96 -32.79 -5.54 -27.47
N PHE A 97 -32.84 -6.41 -26.47
CA PHE A 97 -32.96 -7.86 -26.69
C PHE A 97 -34.35 -8.43 -26.41
N GLY A 98 -35.21 -7.71 -25.69
CA GLY A 98 -36.47 -8.27 -25.22
C GLY A 98 -36.30 -9.52 -24.32
N SER A 99 -37.42 -10.07 -23.85
CA SER A 99 -37.50 -11.02 -22.72
C SER A 99 -36.69 -12.33 -22.82
N THR A 100 -36.03 -12.62 -23.95
CA THR A 100 -35.31 -13.88 -24.16
C THR A 100 -33.83 -13.83 -23.76
N ARG A 101 -33.28 -12.65 -23.43
CA ARG A 101 -31.95 -12.50 -22.77
C ARG A 101 -32.01 -11.99 -21.33
N ALA A 102 -33.21 -11.85 -20.78
CA ALA A 102 -33.42 -11.57 -19.37
C ALA A 102 -32.71 -12.59 -18.48
N GLU A 103 -32.55 -13.85 -18.90
CA GLU A 103 -31.87 -14.89 -18.13
C GLU A 103 -30.45 -14.52 -17.69
N THR A 104 -29.64 -13.85 -18.52
CA THR A 104 -28.27 -13.44 -18.15
C THR A 104 -28.27 -12.28 -17.15
N ALA A 105 -29.21 -11.33 -17.28
CA ALA A 105 -29.40 -10.26 -16.30
C ALA A 105 -29.95 -10.82 -14.97
N LEU A 106 -30.90 -11.76 -15.03
CA LEU A 106 -31.45 -12.48 -13.88
C LEU A 106 -30.37 -13.35 -13.19
N GLU A 107 -29.41 -13.88 -13.95
CA GLU A 107 -28.24 -14.59 -13.42
C GLU A 107 -27.27 -13.64 -12.70
N GLY A 108 -27.10 -12.41 -13.21
CA GLY A 108 -26.41 -11.34 -12.49
C GLY A 108 -27.10 -10.97 -11.17
N VAL A 109 -28.43 -10.79 -11.17
CA VAL A 109 -29.21 -10.51 -9.96
C VAL A 109 -29.14 -11.68 -8.97
N ARG A 110 -29.26 -12.93 -9.44
CA ARG A 110 -29.09 -14.13 -8.59
C ARG A 110 -27.71 -14.20 -7.96
N THR A 111 -26.67 -13.89 -8.74
CA THR A 111 -25.30 -13.83 -8.22
C THR A 111 -25.17 -12.76 -7.12
N THR A 112 -25.80 -11.61 -7.29
CA THR A 112 -25.84 -10.55 -6.25
C THR A 112 -26.61 -11.01 -5.00
N LEU A 113 -27.76 -11.67 -5.16
CA LEU A 113 -28.54 -12.20 -4.04
C LEU A 113 -27.79 -13.32 -3.28
N ASP A 114 -27.05 -14.17 -4.00
CA ASP A 114 -26.17 -15.18 -3.40
C ASP A 114 -24.99 -14.54 -2.65
N ARG A 115 -24.39 -13.46 -3.17
CA ARG A 115 -23.36 -12.68 -2.43
C ARG A 115 -23.91 -12.07 -1.15
N ILE A 116 -25.12 -11.52 -1.21
CA ILE A 116 -25.80 -10.99 -0.03
C ILE A 116 -26.01 -12.13 0.98
N ARG A 117 -26.50 -13.28 0.53
CA ARG A 117 -26.72 -14.47 1.37
C ARG A 117 -25.43 -14.95 2.03
N ASP A 118 -24.33 -15.02 1.28
CA ASP A 118 -23.03 -15.43 1.82
C ASP A 118 -22.48 -14.40 2.82
N ALA A 119 -22.66 -13.11 2.56
CA ALA A 119 -22.29 -12.04 3.49
C ALA A 119 -23.12 -12.09 4.79
N LEU A 120 -24.43 -12.39 4.69
CA LEU A 120 -25.30 -12.61 5.84
C LEU A 120 -24.90 -13.87 6.63
N ALA A 121 -24.47 -14.94 5.95
CA ALA A 121 -24.03 -16.19 6.58
C ALA A 121 -22.64 -16.09 7.24
N ALA A 122 -21.75 -15.25 6.71
CA ALA A 122 -20.41 -15.00 7.27
C ALA A 122 -20.44 -14.03 8.47
N GLY A 123 -21.52 -13.25 8.63
CA GLY A 123 -21.75 -12.37 9.77
C GLY A 123 -22.28 -13.11 10.99
N SER A 124 -21.39 -13.41 11.94
CA SER A 124 -21.72 -13.95 13.27
C SER A 124 -22.91 -13.23 13.95
N ASN A 125 -23.98 -14.00 14.15
CA ASN A 125 -25.27 -13.85 14.85
C ASN A 125 -25.50 -12.85 16.02
N ASP A 126 -24.58 -11.97 16.42
CA ASP A 126 -24.71 -11.21 17.69
C ASP A 126 -24.75 -9.67 17.58
N ALA A 127 -24.60 -9.08 16.39
CA ALA A 127 -24.77 -7.63 16.21
C ALA A 127 -25.72 -7.30 15.05
N ALA A 128 -26.77 -6.53 15.38
CA ALA A 128 -27.84 -6.02 14.51
C ALA A 128 -28.77 -7.04 13.81
N PRO A 129 -29.41 -7.99 14.54
CA PRO A 129 -30.33 -8.97 13.96
C PRO A 129 -31.45 -8.32 13.14
N THR A 130 -31.93 -7.14 13.52
CA THR A 130 -33.06 -6.47 12.86
C THR A 130 -32.75 -5.91 11.47
N ARG A 131 -31.53 -5.42 11.22
CA ARG A 131 -31.14 -4.90 9.89
C ARG A 131 -30.73 -6.01 8.95
N LEU A 132 -30.09 -7.05 9.49
CA LEU A 132 -29.75 -8.28 8.79
C LEU A 132 -31.02 -9.04 8.36
N GLU A 133 -32.04 -9.07 9.23
CA GLU A 133 -33.37 -9.62 8.94
C GLU A 133 -34.11 -8.80 7.88
N ALA A 134 -34.04 -7.46 7.92
CA ALA A 134 -34.63 -6.58 6.91
C ALA A 134 -33.97 -6.75 5.52
N ALA A 135 -32.64 -6.84 5.46
CA ALA A 135 -31.91 -7.10 4.22
C ALA A 135 -32.24 -8.49 3.67
N GLY A 136 -32.33 -9.50 4.54
CA GLY A 136 -32.76 -10.85 4.18
C GLY A 136 -34.20 -10.90 3.65
N GLU A 137 -35.13 -10.15 4.25
CA GLU A 137 -36.52 -10.07 3.79
C GLU A 137 -36.61 -9.43 2.39
N LYS A 138 -35.80 -8.40 2.12
CA LYS A 138 -35.70 -7.75 0.80
C LYS A 138 -35.08 -8.66 -0.27
N VAL A 139 -34.09 -9.47 0.09
CA VAL A 139 -33.53 -10.51 -0.80
C VAL A 139 -34.59 -11.55 -1.16
N LEU A 140 -35.36 -12.02 -0.18
CA LEU A 140 -36.46 -12.98 -0.42
C LEU A 140 -37.57 -12.37 -1.29
N GLN A 141 -37.88 -11.08 -1.10
CA GLN A 141 -38.80 -10.35 -1.99
C GLN A 141 -38.24 -10.25 -3.41
N ALA A 142 -36.95 -9.96 -3.55
CA ALA A 142 -36.29 -9.89 -4.85
C ALA A 142 -36.38 -11.23 -5.59
N GLU A 143 -36.16 -12.36 -4.90
CA GLU A 143 -36.32 -13.70 -5.47
C GLU A 143 -37.76 -14.00 -5.90
N ALA A 144 -38.74 -13.65 -5.05
CA ALA A 144 -40.16 -13.85 -5.38
C ALA A 144 -40.58 -13.07 -6.65
N HIS A 145 -40.08 -11.85 -6.82
CA HIS A 145 -40.32 -11.05 -8.03
C HIS A 145 -39.60 -11.64 -9.27
N LEU A 146 -38.40 -12.22 -9.12
CA LEU A 146 -37.74 -12.94 -10.23
C LEU A 146 -38.58 -14.14 -10.68
N GLU A 147 -39.10 -14.93 -9.73
CA GLU A 147 -39.93 -16.09 -10.04
C GLU A 147 -41.27 -15.70 -10.68
N ALA A 148 -41.82 -14.53 -10.33
CA ALA A 148 -43.02 -13.97 -10.93
C ALA A 148 -42.80 -13.35 -12.34
N GLY A 149 -41.54 -13.17 -12.76
CA GLY A 149 -41.19 -12.47 -14.00
C GLY A 149 -41.24 -10.93 -13.89
N GLU A 150 -41.25 -10.40 -12.67
CA GLU A 150 -41.31 -8.98 -12.33
C GLU A 150 -39.89 -8.42 -12.12
N ALA A 151 -39.07 -8.44 -13.19
CA ALA A 151 -37.65 -8.12 -13.12
C ALA A 151 -37.35 -6.74 -12.49
N THR A 152 -38.18 -5.73 -12.74
CA THR A 152 -38.03 -4.37 -12.18
C THR A 152 -38.26 -4.33 -10.66
N GLU A 153 -39.22 -5.09 -10.15
CA GLU A 153 -39.53 -5.16 -8.72
C GLU A 153 -38.45 -5.96 -7.98
N SER A 154 -37.90 -6.98 -8.63
CA SER A 154 -36.73 -7.70 -8.13
C SER A 154 -35.48 -6.81 -8.00
N LEU A 155 -35.16 -6.04 -9.04
CA LEU A 155 -34.02 -5.14 -9.03
C LEU A 155 -34.16 -4.08 -7.94
N THR A 156 -35.37 -3.55 -7.74
CA THR A 156 -35.65 -2.57 -6.68
C THR A 156 -35.45 -3.19 -5.28
N ALA A 157 -35.95 -4.40 -5.07
CA ALA A 157 -35.77 -5.11 -3.79
C ALA A 157 -34.30 -5.48 -3.53
N SER A 158 -33.54 -5.87 -4.57
CA SER A 158 -32.11 -6.14 -4.49
C SER A 158 -31.30 -4.88 -4.17
N SER A 159 -31.64 -3.74 -4.80
CA SER A 159 -30.99 -2.44 -4.52
C SER A 159 -31.21 -2.03 -3.07
N LEU A 160 -32.43 -2.15 -2.56
CA LEU A 160 -32.77 -1.82 -1.18
C LEU A 160 -32.10 -2.75 -0.15
N ALA A 161 -31.75 -3.98 -0.54
CA ALA A 161 -30.96 -4.88 0.29
C ALA A 161 -29.46 -4.49 0.28
N SER A 162 -28.95 -4.06 -0.89
CA SER A 162 -27.57 -3.55 -1.01
C SER A 162 -27.35 -2.29 -0.18
N GLU A 163 -28.27 -1.31 -0.27
CA GLU A 163 -28.23 -0.08 0.53
C GLU A 163 -28.22 -0.36 2.04
N GLU A 164 -28.99 -1.36 2.50
CA GLU A 164 -28.98 -1.75 3.92
C GLU A 164 -27.66 -2.41 4.34
N LEU A 165 -27.03 -3.18 3.46
CA LEU A 165 -25.73 -3.79 3.74
C LEU A 165 -24.58 -2.77 3.73
N GLU A 166 -24.63 -1.78 2.85
CA GLU A 166 -23.71 -0.65 2.82
C GLU A 166 -23.85 0.22 4.06
N ALA A 167 -25.08 0.46 4.51
CA ALA A 167 -25.33 1.13 5.79
C ALA A 167 -24.72 0.37 6.99
N MET A 168 -24.48 -0.94 6.84
CA MET A 168 -23.79 -1.79 7.82
C MET A 168 -22.26 -1.85 7.62
N ALA A 169 -21.69 -1.26 6.56
CA ALA A 169 -20.25 -1.29 6.33
C ALA A 169 -19.43 -0.60 7.45
N PRO A 170 -19.82 0.57 7.98
CA PRO A 170 -19.11 1.18 9.11
C PRO A 170 -19.16 0.36 10.38
N GLU A 171 -20.28 -0.33 10.62
CA GLU A 171 -20.46 -1.25 11.76
C GLU A 171 -19.54 -2.47 11.62
N ARG A 172 -19.54 -3.13 10.46
CA ARG A 172 -18.64 -4.26 10.16
C ARG A 172 -17.17 -3.85 10.30
N GLN A 173 -16.79 -2.69 9.75
CA GLN A 173 -15.44 -2.16 9.84
C GLN A 173 -15.03 -1.82 11.28
N ALA A 174 -15.94 -1.23 12.07
CA ALA A 174 -15.71 -0.96 13.48
C ALA A 174 -15.50 -2.26 14.26
N ARG A 175 -16.32 -3.28 14.01
CA ARG A 175 -16.19 -4.58 14.68
C ARG A 175 -14.87 -5.27 14.35
N GLN A 176 -14.53 -5.38 13.08
CA GLN A 176 -13.24 -5.94 12.64
C GLN A 176 -12.04 -5.19 13.25
N SER A 177 -12.14 -3.86 13.36
CA SER A 177 -11.08 -3.05 13.99
C SER A 177 -10.94 -3.36 15.48
N ILE A 178 -12.06 -3.51 16.20
CA ILE A 178 -12.10 -3.87 17.63
C ILE A 178 -11.54 -5.27 17.84
N ASP A 179 -12.01 -6.27 17.09
CA ASP A 179 -11.55 -7.66 17.23
C ASP A 179 -10.03 -7.77 16.95
N ARG A 180 -9.52 -7.05 15.93
CA ARG A 180 -8.08 -6.99 15.64
C ARG A 180 -7.28 -6.33 16.75
N ALA A 181 -7.79 -5.25 17.33
CA ALA A 181 -7.15 -4.56 18.45
C ALA A 181 -7.11 -5.45 19.70
N GLY A 182 -8.19 -6.19 19.98
CA GLY A 182 -8.25 -7.20 21.04
C GLY A 182 -7.21 -8.30 20.87
N ALA A 183 -7.13 -8.92 19.69
CA ALA A 183 -6.15 -9.97 19.41
C ALA A 183 -4.69 -9.49 19.59
N LEU A 184 -4.38 -8.26 19.16
CA LEU A 184 -3.05 -7.67 19.37
C LEU A 184 -2.76 -7.40 20.85
N LEU A 185 -3.78 -7.01 21.61
CA LEU A 185 -3.65 -6.75 23.05
C LEU A 185 -3.43 -8.06 23.82
N ASP A 186 -4.18 -9.11 23.50
CA ASP A 186 -4.01 -10.45 24.07
C ASP A 186 -2.59 -10.95 23.81
N ARG A 187 -2.09 -10.80 22.56
CA ARG A 187 -0.72 -11.16 22.22
C ARG A 187 0.33 -10.38 23.02
N GLY A 188 0.11 -9.08 23.19
CA GLY A 188 0.97 -8.24 24.02
C GLY A 188 0.98 -8.69 25.49
N ALA A 189 -0.19 -9.06 26.03
CA ALA A 189 -0.33 -9.57 27.39
C ALA A 189 0.33 -10.95 27.58
N GLU A 190 0.25 -11.85 26.59
CA GLU A 190 0.97 -13.12 26.59
C GLU A 190 2.48 -12.90 26.66
N LEU A 191 3.03 -12.01 25.82
CA LEU A 191 4.46 -11.69 25.82
C LEU A 191 4.89 -11.04 27.14
N LEU A 192 4.05 -10.18 27.72
CA LEU A 192 4.31 -9.58 29.03
C LEU A 192 4.39 -10.63 30.13
N ALA A 193 3.54 -11.66 30.08
CA ALA A 193 3.54 -12.74 31.07
C ALA A 193 4.79 -13.63 31.02
N VAL A 194 5.44 -13.72 29.85
CA VAL A 194 6.65 -14.53 29.64
C VAL A 194 7.93 -13.71 29.86
N ALA A 195 7.87 -12.38 29.74
CA ALA A 195 9.00 -11.49 29.97
C ALA A 195 9.28 -11.28 31.46
N GLU A 196 10.28 -11.98 32.02
CA GLU A 196 10.67 -11.86 33.43
C GLU A 196 11.10 -10.42 33.82
N ASN A 197 11.67 -9.65 32.87
CA ASN A 197 12.00 -8.23 33.05
C ASN A 197 11.36 -7.34 31.98
N ALA A 198 10.05 -7.44 31.80
CA ALA A 198 9.34 -6.53 30.90
C ALA A 198 9.64 -5.05 31.22
N PRO A 199 10.04 -4.24 30.23
CA PRO A 199 10.33 -2.83 30.47
C PRO A 199 9.04 -2.10 30.90
N PRO A 200 9.08 -1.20 31.90
CA PRO A 200 7.90 -0.45 32.37
C PRO A 200 7.14 0.28 31.25
N ALA A 201 7.87 0.69 30.21
CA ALA A 201 7.30 1.29 29.01
C ALA A 201 6.35 0.33 28.26
N ALA A 202 6.70 -0.95 28.13
CA ALA A 202 5.83 -1.93 27.47
C ALA A 202 4.52 -2.14 28.27
N THR A 203 4.61 -2.22 29.60
CA THR A 203 3.43 -2.31 30.47
C THR A 203 2.52 -1.10 30.31
N SER A 204 3.07 0.12 30.34
CA SER A 204 2.30 1.36 30.17
C SER A 204 1.62 1.46 28.79
N LEU A 205 2.28 0.97 27.73
CA LEU A 205 1.71 0.90 26.39
C LEU A 205 0.54 -0.10 26.33
N LEU A 206 0.64 -1.27 26.97
CA LEU A 206 -0.45 -2.25 27.02
C LEU A 206 -1.65 -1.75 27.86
N GLU A 207 -1.41 -1.08 28.98
CA GLU A 207 -2.47 -0.43 29.77
C GLU A 207 -3.19 0.64 28.94
N SER A 208 -2.45 1.44 28.16
CA SER A 208 -3.01 2.43 27.25
C SER A 208 -3.82 1.76 26.13
N ALA A 209 -3.31 0.67 25.56
CA ALA A 209 -4.02 -0.11 24.55
C ALA A 209 -5.35 -0.67 25.08
N ALA A 210 -5.36 -1.16 26.33
CA ALA A 210 -6.54 -1.69 26.99
C ALA A 210 -7.59 -0.59 27.20
N ALA A 211 -7.17 0.57 27.70
CA ALA A 211 -8.06 1.71 27.91
C ALA A 211 -8.67 2.23 26.58
N TYR A 212 -7.93 2.18 25.47
CA TYR A 212 -8.46 2.53 24.15
C TYR A 212 -9.42 1.48 23.60
N LEU A 213 -9.17 0.19 23.85
CA LEU A 213 -10.06 -0.89 23.43
C LEU A 213 -11.40 -0.81 24.17
N GLU A 214 -11.38 -0.62 25.49
CA GLU A 214 -12.59 -0.44 26.31
C GLU A 214 -13.42 0.76 25.81
N GLN A 215 -12.76 1.87 25.47
CA GLN A 215 -13.44 3.03 24.87
C GLN A 215 -14.00 2.73 23.47
N ALA A 216 -13.31 1.92 22.67
CA ALA A 216 -13.77 1.52 21.34
C ALA A 216 -15.00 0.63 21.43
N GLU A 217 -15.01 -0.34 22.35
CA GLU A 217 -16.15 -1.21 22.66
C GLU A 217 -17.36 -0.38 23.14
N GLY A 218 -17.16 0.53 24.09
CA GLY A 218 -18.23 1.41 24.55
C GLY A 218 -18.77 2.35 23.45
N ALA A 219 -17.91 2.81 22.53
CA ALA A 219 -18.35 3.58 21.36
C ALA A 219 -19.12 2.71 20.35
N PHE A 220 -18.74 1.45 20.20
CA PHE A 220 -19.43 0.48 19.34
C PHE A 220 -20.82 0.12 19.88
N GLU A 221 -20.93 -0.17 21.18
CA GLU A 221 -22.21 -0.44 21.86
C GLU A 221 -23.18 0.77 21.78
N ALA A 222 -22.64 1.98 21.71
CA ALA A 222 -23.40 3.22 21.53
C ALA A 222 -23.71 3.55 20.05
N GLU A 223 -23.45 2.63 19.11
CA GLU A 223 -23.58 2.81 17.66
C GLU A 223 -22.76 4.00 17.08
N ALA A 224 -21.72 4.44 17.80
CA ALA A 224 -20.85 5.54 17.39
C ALA A 224 -19.64 5.04 16.59
N PHE A 225 -19.88 4.36 15.46
CA PHE A 225 -18.85 3.63 14.69
C PHE A 225 -17.70 4.50 14.19
N THR A 226 -17.99 5.75 13.79
CA THR A 226 -16.96 6.73 13.38
C THR A 226 -15.98 7.09 14.51
N ARG A 227 -16.38 6.90 15.76
CA ARG A 227 -15.53 7.06 16.95
C ARG A 227 -14.88 5.74 17.37
N ALA A 228 -15.56 4.61 17.21
CA ALA A 228 -15.04 3.29 17.56
C ALA A 228 -13.80 2.90 16.73
N ILE A 229 -13.84 3.11 15.41
CA ILE A 229 -12.73 2.77 14.49
C ILE A 229 -11.40 3.42 14.89
N PRO A 230 -11.28 4.76 15.06
CA PRO A 230 -10.01 5.38 15.42
C PRO A 230 -9.52 4.99 16.82
N LEU A 231 -10.42 4.67 17.75
CA LEU A 231 -10.04 4.18 19.09
C LEU A 231 -9.43 2.78 19.02
N ALA A 232 -10.07 1.87 18.26
CA ALA A 232 -9.54 0.53 18.03
C ALA A 232 -8.19 0.56 17.31
N ARG A 233 -8.04 1.40 16.27
CA ARG A 233 -6.74 1.59 15.59
C ARG A 233 -5.64 2.10 16.51
N ARG A 234 -5.96 3.03 17.42
CA ARG A 234 -5.01 3.48 18.44
C ARG A 234 -4.61 2.34 19.36
N SER A 235 -5.58 1.59 19.89
CA SER A 235 -5.32 0.40 20.71
C SER A 235 -4.36 -0.56 20.01
N ALA A 236 -4.63 -0.93 18.75
CA ALA A 236 -3.77 -1.78 17.94
C ALA A 236 -2.33 -1.23 17.80
N ALA A 237 -2.17 0.07 17.55
CA ALA A 237 -0.86 0.70 17.45
C ALA A 237 -0.06 0.67 18.75
N PHE A 238 -0.71 0.86 19.90
CA PHE A 238 -0.09 0.75 21.22
C PHE A 238 0.33 -0.71 21.50
N SER A 239 -0.53 -1.68 21.21
CA SER A 239 -0.21 -3.11 21.36
C SER A 239 0.97 -3.56 20.50
N LEU A 240 1.05 -3.10 19.24
CA LEU A 240 2.19 -3.39 18.36
C LEU A 240 3.50 -2.81 18.89
N ARG A 241 3.50 -1.58 19.39
CA ARG A 241 4.70 -0.97 19.99
C ARG A 241 5.14 -1.69 21.25
N ALA A 242 4.20 -2.07 22.11
CA ALA A 242 4.51 -2.85 23.30
C ALA A 242 5.11 -4.21 22.96
N THR A 243 4.52 -4.91 21.98
CA THR A 243 4.99 -6.19 21.47
C THR A 243 6.42 -6.08 20.93
N ALA A 244 6.70 -5.07 20.10
CA ALA A 244 8.04 -4.86 19.56
C ALA A 244 9.10 -4.59 20.66
N LEU A 245 8.73 -3.86 21.72
CA LEU A 245 9.61 -3.65 22.88
C LEU A 245 9.87 -4.96 23.63
N LEU A 246 8.83 -5.74 23.89
CA LEU A 246 8.93 -7.02 24.60
C LEU A 246 9.79 -8.02 23.81
N GLU A 247 9.60 -8.11 22.49
CA GLU A 247 10.43 -8.96 21.64
C GLU A 247 11.89 -8.51 21.62
N ARG A 248 12.16 -7.20 21.60
CA ARG A 248 13.52 -6.67 21.68
C ARG A 248 14.18 -7.02 23.02
N THR A 249 13.44 -6.89 24.12
CA THR A 249 13.94 -7.28 25.45
C THR A 249 14.24 -8.78 25.51
N ALA A 250 13.34 -9.63 25.00
CA ALA A 250 13.54 -11.07 24.96
C ALA A 250 14.76 -11.49 24.12
N ARG A 251 15.04 -10.79 23.01
CA ARG A 251 16.26 -11.02 22.20
C ARG A 251 17.53 -10.61 22.95
N ASN A 252 17.50 -9.50 23.69
CA ASN A 252 18.66 -9.05 24.47
C ASN A 252 18.96 -9.97 25.66
N GLU A 253 17.93 -10.51 26.32
CA GLU A 253 18.12 -11.46 27.42
C GLU A 253 18.66 -12.82 26.94
N SER A 254 18.28 -13.26 25.74
CA SER A 254 18.79 -14.52 25.15
C SER A 254 20.22 -14.43 24.59
N GLY A 255 20.72 -13.22 24.28
CA GLY A 255 22.08 -13.01 23.78
C GLY A 255 23.18 -12.94 24.84
N SER A 256 22.85 -12.78 26.13
CA SER A 256 23.83 -12.45 27.18
C SER A 256 24.47 -13.66 27.89
N THR A 257 24.21 -14.90 27.49
CA THR A 257 24.74 -16.10 28.17
C THR A 257 25.68 -16.96 27.32
N GLY A 258 26.12 -16.45 26.16
CA GLY A 258 26.75 -17.28 25.13
C GLY A 258 28.27 -17.24 24.98
N ASP A 259 29.02 -16.31 25.58
CA ASP A 259 30.40 -16.03 25.13
C ASP A 259 31.45 -15.88 26.26
N GLU A 260 31.38 -16.71 27.30
CA GLU A 260 32.41 -16.77 28.35
C GLU A 260 33.27 -18.06 28.32
N ASN A 261 33.24 -18.86 27.24
CA ASN A 261 34.08 -20.06 27.15
C ASN A 261 34.74 -20.18 25.77
N GLY A 262 35.95 -19.63 25.59
CA GLY A 262 36.68 -19.72 24.31
C GLY A 262 38.21 -19.77 24.37
N ASP A 263 38.87 -19.07 25.30
CA ASP A 263 40.32 -18.76 25.12
C ASP A 263 41.26 -19.49 26.09
N GLU A 264 40.93 -20.70 26.51
CA GLU A 264 41.89 -21.58 27.19
C GLU A 264 42.00 -22.90 26.41
N ASN A 265 43.12 -23.06 25.68
CA ASN A 265 43.72 -24.25 25.03
C ASN A 265 43.99 -24.00 23.52
N GLY A 266 45.20 -24.00 22.97
CA GLY A 266 46.53 -24.25 23.52
C GLY A 266 47.56 -24.22 22.38
N ASP A 267 48.67 -23.55 22.62
CA ASP A 267 49.85 -23.53 21.74
C ASP A 267 51.04 -24.17 22.47
N GLU A 268 51.04 -25.48 22.56
CA GLU A 268 52.24 -26.29 22.78
C GLU A 268 52.34 -27.30 21.64
N ASN A 269 53.03 -26.93 20.56
CA ASN A 269 53.80 -27.74 19.59
C ASN A 269 54.39 -26.72 18.57
N GLY A 270 55.68 -26.53 18.33
CA GLY A 270 56.83 -27.38 18.56
C GLY A 270 57.32 -28.05 17.28
N GLU A 271 57.72 -27.30 16.24
CA GLU A 271 58.68 -27.74 15.18
C GLU A 271 59.43 -26.48 14.68
N GLU A 272 60.67 -26.21 15.11
CA GLU A 272 61.91 -26.77 14.55
C GLU A 272 61.87 -26.90 13.01
N ASN A 273 62.15 -25.78 12.32
CA ASN A 273 63.00 -25.76 11.14
C ASN A 273 63.56 -24.34 10.97
N GLY A 274 64.86 -24.20 11.24
CA GLY A 274 65.60 -23.03 10.78
C GLY A 274 65.87 -23.16 9.29
N GLU A 275 65.68 -22.06 8.57
CA GLU A 275 66.58 -21.67 7.51
C GLU A 275 66.62 -20.14 7.45
N GLU A 276 67.73 -19.67 8.04
CA GLU A 276 68.49 -18.47 7.74
C GLU A 276 68.27 -17.97 6.30
N ASN A 277 67.58 -16.85 6.15
CA ASN A 277 67.89 -15.79 5.19
C ASN A 277 67.39 -14.47 5.79
N GLY A 278 68.33 -13.67 6.28
CA GLY A 278 68.11 -12.23 6.40
C GLY A 278 68.02 -11.63 5.01
N ASP A 279 67.11 -10.69 4.85
CA ASP A 279 67.45 -9.32 4.47
C ASP A 279 66.19 -8.46 4.67
N ASP A 280 66.31 -7.60 5.70
CA ASP A 280 65.87 -6.22 5.80
C ASP A 280 64.61 -5.72 5.03
N GLU A 281 63.81 -4.99 5.80
CA GLU A 281 62.79 -4.00 5.42
C GLU A 281 61.40 -4.52 5.05
N SER A 282 60.54 -4.66 6.06
CA SER A 282 59.48 -3.67 6.27
C SER A 282 58.72 -3.98 7.56
N GLU A 283 59.00 -3.16 8.58
CA GLU A 283 58.07 -2.89 9.68
C GLU A 283 56.78 -2.31 9.08
N ASN A 284 55.73 -3.12 8.97
CA ASN A 284 54.36 -2.65 9.01
C ASN A 284 53.63 -3.66 9.89
N GLY A 285 53.61 -3.38 11.19
CA GLY A 285 52.74 -4.06 12.12
C GLY A 285 51.31 -3.71 11.75
N ASP A 286 50.54 -4.72 11.32
CA ASP A 286 49.09 -4.66 11.31
C ASP A 286 48.62 -4.68 12.78
N GLU A 287 48.73 -3.53 13.43
CA GLU A 287 47.91 -3.15 14.57
C GLU A 287 46.49 -2.87 14.04
N ASN A 288 45.75 -3.93 13.70
CA ASN A 288 44.30 -3.82 13.59
C ASN A 288 43.76 -3.78 15.02
N GLY A 289 43.89 -2.60 15.63
CA GLY A 289 43.13 -2.24 16.81
C GLY A 289 41.67 -2.14 16.42
N ASP A 290 40.86 -3.10 16.86
CA ASP A 290 39.40 -3.05 16.88
C ASP A 290 38.91 -2.01 17.92
N GLU A 291 39.46 -0.80 17.86
CA GLU A 291 39.13 0.30 18.77
C GLU A 291 38.19 1.29 18.06
N ASP A 292 36.91 1.24 18.44
CA ASP A 292 35.99 2.40 18.48
C ASP A 292 35.55 3.09 17.16
N GLU A 293 35.62 2.44 15.99
CA GLU A 293 35.07 3.03 14.74
C GLU A 293 33.55 3.27 14.76
N GLY A 294 32.81 2.63 15.68
CA GLY A 294 31.36 2.81 15.80
C GLY A 294 30.92 4.20 16.26
N SER A 295 31.75 4.90 17.05
CA SER A 295 31.41 6.21 17.60
C SER A 295 31.66 7.35 16.61
N GLN A 296 32.76 7.27 15.85
CA GLN A 296 33.12 8.29 14.85
C GLN A 296 32.17 8.27 13.64
N GLY A 297 31.70 7.09 13.23
CA GLY A 297 30.70 6.97 12.16
C GLY A 297 29.36 7.60 12.53
N ALA A 298 28.90 7.42 13.77
CA ALA A 298 27.65 8.00 14.24
C ALA A 298 27.73 9.53 14.37
N GLN A 299 28.86 10.03 14.89
CA GLN A 299 29.11 11.47 15.00
C GLN A 299 29.10 12.14 13.61
N GLY A 300 29.87 11.61 12.65
CA GLY A 300 29.92 12.17 11.30
C GLY A 300 28.56 12.13 10.58
N ALA A 301 27.79 11.06 10.77
CA ALA A 301 26.44 10.95 10.22
C ALA A 301 25.46 11.95 10.86
N ALA A 302 25.59 12.22 12.16
CA ALA A 302 24.77 13.21 12.85
C ALA A 302 25.12 14.64 12.41
N GLU A 303 26.41 14.96 12.29
CA GLU A 303 26.89 16.26 11.81
C GLU A 303 26.40 16.54 10.38
N ALA A 304 26.53 15.55 9.48
CA ALA A 304 26.04 15.67 8.10
C ALA A 304 24.51 15.86 8.03
N ALA A 305 23.75 15.14 8.86
CA ALA A 305 22.30 15.27 8.89
C ALA A 305 21.84 16.64 9.42
N ILE A 306 22.51 17.18 10.45
CA ILE A 306 22.22 18.51 10.99
C ILE A 306 22.53 19.58 9.94
N ALA A 307 23.68 19.49 9.26
CA ALA A 307 24.06 20.43 8.20
C ALA A 307 23.04 20.43 7.03
N ASP A 308 22.56 19.25 6.60
CA ASP A 308 21.50 19.14 5.59
C ASP A 308 20.18 19.79 6.06
N GLY A 309 19.80 19.54 7.32
CA GLY A 309 18.63 20.16 7.94
C GLY A 309 18.71 21.69 8.01
N GLU A 310 19.88 22.24 8.38
CA GLU A 310 20.16 23.68 8.41
C GLU A 310 20.05 24.32 7.02
N GLN A 311 20.71 23.74 6.01
CA GLN A 311 20.70 24.26 4.64
C GLN A 311 19.29 24.26 4.04
N LEU A 312 18.53 23.18 4.23
CA LEU A 312 17.15 23.10 3.74
C LEU A 312 16.24 24.13 4.42
N LEU A 313 16.39 24.33 5.74
CA LEU A 313 15.60 25.30 6.49
C LEU A 313 15.94 26.74 6.10
N GLU A 314 17.21 27.05 5.88
CA GLU A 314 17.65 28.36 5.40
C GLU A 314 17.05 28.66 4.02
N ARG A 315 17.08 27.70 3.10
CA ARG A 315 16.44 27.82 1.78
C ARG A 315 14.94 28.04 1.86
N VAL A 316 14.24 27.35 2.77
CA VAL A 316 12.80 27.57 3.00
C VAL A 316 12.55 29.00 3.47
N ARG A 317 13.33 29.50 4.43
CA ARG A 317 13.18 30.88 4.95
C ARG A 317 13.43 31.92 3.87
N GLU A 318 14.44 31.72 3.03
CA GLU A 318 14.74 32.61 1.90
C GLU A 318 13.57 32.69 0.91
N LEU A 319 13.00 31.53 0.53
CA LEU A 319 11.88 31.47 -0.41
C LEU A 319 10.55 31.93 0.19
N ALA A 320 10.33 31.70 1.49
CA ALA A 320 9.13 32.12 2.21
C ALA A 320 9.02 33.66 2.32
N GLY A 321 10.15 34.35 2.38
CA GLY A 321 10.20 35.78 2.69
C GLY A 321 9.73 36.08 4.12
N ASP A 322 9.43 37.36 4.39
CA ASP A 322 9.09 37.84 5.74
C ASP A 322 7.66 37.46 6.20
N GLU A 323 6.77 37.11 5.26
CA GLU A 323 5.35 36.82 5.53
C GLU A 323 4.89 35.52 4.85
N PRO A 324 5.36 34.33 5.31
CA PRO A 324 4.87 33.05 4.81
C PRO A 324 3.38 32.85 5.07
N SER A 325 2.75 32.01 4.26
CA SER A 325 1.41 31.51 4.56
C SER A 325 1.40 30.78 5.92
N ALA A 326 0.26 30.78 6.62
CA ALA A 326 0.15 30.15 7.95
C ALA A 326 0.56 28.66 7.95
N ARG A 327 0.32 27.96 6.83
CA ARG A 327 0.75 26.56 6.67
C ARG A 327 2.26 26.45 6.57
N VAL A 328 2.91 27.26 5.72
CA VAL A 328 4.37 27.27 5.57
C VAL A 328 5.04 27.70 6.88
N ALA A 329 4.49 28.70 7.58
CA ALA A 329 4.97 29.14 8.88
C ALA A 329 4.99 27.99 9.91
N GLY A 330 3.92 27.18 9.98
CA GLY A 330 3.87 26.03 10.88
C GLY A 330 4.85 24.90 10.53
N LEU A 331 5.17 24.73 9.24
CA LEU A 331 6.19 23.77 8.79
C LEU A 331 7.60 24.26 9.15
N ILE A 332 7.88 25.56 8.98
CA ILE A 332 9.13 26.20 9.41
C ILE A 332 9.32 26.05 10.93
N GLU A 333 8.31 26.37 11.74
CA GLU A 333 8.37 26.24 13.20
C GLU A 333 8.64 24.79 13.62
N SER A 334 8.01 23.82 12.96
CA SER A 334 8.25 22.39 13.22
C SER A 334 9.67 21.97 12.84
N ALA A 335 10.17 22.41 11.69
CA ALA A 335 11.53 22.12 11.25
C ALA A 335 12.56 22.72 12.21
N GLU A 336 12.33 23.95 12.70
CA GLU A 336 13.16 24.62 13.70
C GLU A 336 13.22 23.85 15.03
N ASP A 337 12.07 23.40 15.56
CA ASP A 337 12.02 22.63 16.81
C ASP A 337 12.79 21.32 16.70
N PHE A 338 12.59 20.58 15.60
CA PHE A 338 13.32 19.32 15.39
C PHE A 338 14.81 19.52 15.21
N LEU A 339 15.23 20.58 14.52
CA LEU A 339 16.64 20.88 14.32
C LEU A 339 17.30 21.31 15.64
N ALA A 340 16.64 22.15 16.44
CA ALA A 340 17.13 22.55 17.76
C ALA A 340 17.34 21.34 18.68
N ARG A 341 16.40 20.38 18.66
CA ARG A 341 16.51 19.13 19.43
C ARG A 341 17.58 18.19 18.89
N ALA A 342 17.81 18.19 17.57
CA ALA A 342 18.90 17.43 16.97
C ALA A 342 20.28 17.97 17.41
N VAL A 343 20.43 19.30 17.44
CA VAL A 343 21.64 19.97 17.93
C VAL A 343 21.84 19.70 19.43
N GLU A 344 20.79 19.80 20.24
CA GLU A 344 20.87 19.46 21.68
C GLU A 344 21.31 18.00 21.91
N ALA A 345 20.76 17.06 21.13
CA ALA A 345 21.16 15.65 21.19
C ALA A 345 22.62 15.45 20.73
N TYR A 346 23.06 16.17 19.70
CA TYR A 346 24.43 16.13 19.22
C TYR A 346 25.42 16.68 20.25
N GLU A 347 25.12 17.82 20.88
CA GLU A 347 25.92 18.41 21.95
C GLU A 347 26.00 17.50 23.20
N ALA A 348 24.98 16.68 23.42
CA ALA A 348 24.95 15.67 24.47
C ALA A 348 25.64 14.34 24.08
N GLU A 349 26.31 14.28 22.93
CA GLU A 349 26.95 13.09 22.36
C GLU A 349 25.97 11.92 22.09
N ALA A 350 24.66 12.21 22.00
CA ALA A 350 23.60 11.26 21.68
C ALA A 350 23.37 11.17 20.16
N PHE A 351 24.42 10.82 19.41
CA PHE A 351 24.43 10.88 17.94
C PHE A 351 23.34 10.02 17.28
N THR A 352 23.00 8.87 17.86
CA THR A 352 21.92 8.00 17.38
C THR A 352 20.54 8.65 17.46
N ASP A 353 20.35 9.59 18.39
CA ASP A 353 19.10 10.33 18.57
C ASP A 353 19.08 11.62 17.74
N ALA A 354 20.25 12.24 17.51
CA ALA A 354 20.39 13.44 16.68
C ALA A 354 20.03 13.18 15.20
N ILE A 355 20.46 12.06 14.62
CA ILE A 355 20.22 11.71 13.20
C ILE A 355 18.71 11.71 12.83
N PRO A 356 17.83 10.96 13.53
CA PRO A 356 16.41 10.94 13.17
C PRO A 356 15.71 12.29 13.40
N LEU A 357 16.15 13.10 14.37
CA LEU A 357 15.62 14.44 14.61
C LEU A 357 15.97 15.39 13.47
N ALA A 358 17.25 15.40 13.04
CA ALA A 358 17.72 16.21 11.92
C ALA A 358 17.03 15.82 10.60
N ARG A 359 16.88 14.51 10.32
CA ARG A 359 16.15 14.03 9.14
C ARG A 359 14.68 14.45 9.15
N ARG A 360 14.06 14.51 10.32
CA ARG A 360 12.68 14.94 10.47
C ARG A 360 12.52 16.44 10.24
N SER A 361 13.48 17.24 10.70
CA SER A 361 13.56 18.65 10.32
C SER A 361 13.64 18.81 8.80
N GLY A 362 14.56 18.10 8.13
CA GLY A 362 14.68 18.12 6.67
C GLY A 362 13.40 17.71 5.94
N ALA A 363 12.60 16.78 6.48
CA ALA A 363 11.31 16.39 5.90
C ALA A 363 10.28 17.53 5.96
N PHE A 364 10.18 18.24 7.09
CA PHE A 364 9.32 19.42 7.20
C PHE A 364 9.80 20.56 6.29
N SER A 365 11.11 20.78 6.18
CA SER A 365 11.66 21.76 5.25
C SER A 365 11.32 21.44 3.79
N ARG A 366 11.47 20.17 3.36
CA ARG A 366 11.06 19.75 2.00
C ARG A 366 9.55 19.91 1.76
N GLN A 367 8.73 19.61 2.76
CA GLN A 367 7.29 19.85 2.67
C GLN A 367 6.98 21.34 2.51
N ALA A 368 7.68 22.22 3.25
CA ALA A 368 7.53 23.67 3.12
C ALA A 368 7.99 24.16 1.75
N LEU A 369 9.11 23.65 1.22
CA LEU A 369 9.57 23.95 -0.15
C LEU A 369 8.52 23.55 -1.20
N GLY A 370 7.91 22.37 -1.04
CA GLY A 370 6.83 21.92 -1.93
C GLY A 370 5.64 22.89 -1.96
N GLN A 371 5.27 23.46 -0.81
CA GLN A 371 4.21 24.47 -0.72
C GLN A 371 4.64 25.83 -1.28
N LEU A 372 5.92 26.21 -1.16
CA LEU A 372 6.44 27.48 -1.64
C LEU A 372 6.65 27.52 -3.16
N ASN A 373 7.01 26.39 -3.77
CA ASN A 373 7.23 26.28 -5.20
C ASN A 373 5.94 26.30 -6.05
N GLY A 374 4.79 26.60 -5.45
CA GLY A 374 3.57 26.88 -6.20
C GLY A 374 3.04 25.69 -6.98
N ARG A 375 3.33 24.45 -6.54
CA ARG A 375 2.39 23.36 -6.81
C ARG A 375 1.18 23.60 -5.93
N ASP A 376 0.24 24.40 -6.46
CA ASP A 376 -1.18 24.26 -6.15
C ASP A 376 -1.63 22.87 -6.65
N ASP A 377 -1.05 21.81 -6.06
CA ASP A 377 -1.50 20.45 -6.23
C ASP A 377 -2.45 20.17 -5.08
N ASP A 378 -3.73 20.26 -5.39
CA ASP A 378 -4.77 19.49 -4.74
C ASP A 378 -4.51 17.99 -4.99
N GLY A 379 -3.46 17.44 -4.39
CA GLY A 379 -3.20 16.01 -4.31
C GLY A 379 -2.33 15.44 -5.43
N GLU A 380 -1.09 15.09 -5.10
CA GLU A 380 -0.62 13.70 -4.98
C GLU A 380 0.91 13.66 -4.95
N ASN A 381 1.42 12.71 -4.18
CA ASN A 381 2.85 12.49 -3.99
C ASN A 381 3.47 11.85 -5.24
N GLY A 382 4.65 12.34 -5.64
CA GLY A 382 5.51 11.64 -6.59
C GLY A 382 6.96 12.08 -6.42
N ASP A 383 7.78 11.11 -6.02
CA ASP A 383 9.20 11.19 -5.69
C ASP A 383 10.14 11.57 -6.86
N GLU A 384 11.41 11.84 -6.48
CA GLU A 384 12.68 11.78 -7.23
C GLU A 384 13.15 13.11 -7.89
N ASN A 385 14.21 13.77 -7.42
CA ASN A 385 15.67 13.51 -7.46
C ASN A 385 16.36 13.91 -8.79
N GLY A 386 17.47 14.65 -8.68
CA GLY A 386 18.46 14.94 -9.75
C GLY A 386 18.40 16.40 -10.22
N ASP A 387 19.24 17.30 -9.72
CA ASP A 387 20.61 17.59 -10.19
C ASP A 387 20.67 17.99 -11.67
N ASP A 388 20.83 19.30 -11.92
CA ASP A 388 21.83 19.80 -12.86
C ASP A 388 22.05 21.31 -12.67
N GLU A 389 23.26 21.64 -12.21
CA GLU A 389 23.83 22.98 -12.32
C GLU A 389 24.43 23.17 -13.72
N ASN A 390 24.31 24.41 -14.22
CA ASN A 390 25.05 25.08 -15.29
C ASN A 390 24.45 25.05 -16.70
N GLY A 391 23.96 26.22 -17.12
CA GLY A 391 23.65 26.53 -18.50
C GLY A 391 23.10 27.94 -18.66
N ASP A 392 23.96 28.96 -18.54
CA ASP A 392 23.71 30.28 -19.10
C ASP A 392 23.48 30.13 -20.61
N ASP A 393 22.24 30.21 -21.07
CA ASP A 393 21.94 30.53 -22.47
C ASP A 393 20.67 31.38 -22.56
N GLU A 394 20.89 32.68 -22.70
CA GLU A 394 19.92 33.62 -23.25
C GLU A 394 19.69 33.28 -24.73
N ASN A 395 18.66 32.48 -25.06
CA ASN A 395 17.91 32.43 -26.32
C ASN A 395 16.67 31.57 -26.02
N GLY A 396 15.43 32.06 -26.04
CA GLY A 396 14.72 32.43 -27.26
C GLY A 396 14.12 31.17 -27.89
N ASP A 397 12.77 31.08 -27.89
CA ASP A 397 11.85 30.13 -28.57
C ASP A 397 10.99 29.37 -27.52
N GLU A 398 9.85 29.88 -27.03
CA GLU A 398 8.54 29.92 -27.71
C GLU A 398 8.33 28.73 -28.68
N ASP A 399 8.07 27.52 -28.13
CA ASP A 399 7.24 26.43 -28.73
C ASP A 399 7.29 25.16 -27.82
N GLY A 400 6.90 25.28 -26.54
CA GLY A 400 6.95 24.21 -25.53
C GLY A 400 5.67 23.39 -25.38
N ASP A 401 4.91 23.21 -26.47
CA ASP A 401 3.51 22.76 -26.42
C ASP A 401 3.34 21.43 -27.18
N GLY A 402 3.80 20.31 -26.61
CA GLY A 402 3.45 18.99 -27.16
C GLY A 402 4.24 17.76 -26.67
N GLU A 403 5.49 17.93 -26.23
CA GLU A 403 6.37 16.77 -25.95
C GLU A 403 6.25 16.19 -24.53
N GLY A 404 5.37 16.74 -23.68
CA GLY A 404 5.38 16.45 -22.24
C GLY A 404 5.10 14.99 -21.88
N ALA A 405 4.04 14.40 -22.45
CA ALA A 405 3.63 13.03 -22.10
C ALA A 405 4.37 11.98 -22.94
N GLU A 406 4.52 12.22 -24.23
CA GLU A 406 5.24 11.31 -25.14
C GLU A 406 6.72 11.22 -24.77
N GLY A 407 7.38 12.35 -24.51
CA GLY A 407 8.78 12.38 -24.07
C GLY A 407 8.98 11.72 -22.70
N ALA A 408 8.06 11.96 -21.76
CA ALA A 408 8.10 11.33 -20.45
C ALA A 408 7.88 9.80 -20.52
N ALA A 409 6.96 9.34 -21.36
CA ALA A 409 6.71 7.92 -21.56
C ALA A 409 7.90 7.22 -22.23
N ALA A 410 8.50 7.84 -23.26
CA ALA A 410 9.69 7.32 -23.90
C ALA A 410 10.88 7.21 -22.92
N ALA A 411 11.11 8.25 -22.11
CA ALA A 411 12.16 8.24 -21.09
C ALA A 411 11.91 7.18 -20.01
N ALA A 412 10.66 6.99 -19.58
CA ALA A 412 10.31 5.97 -18.59
C ALA A 412 10.53 4.55 -19.14
N ILE A 413 10.16 4.29 -20.40
CA ILE A 413 10.39 3.00 -21.06
C ILE A 413 11.88 2.71 -21.16
N GLN A 414 12.69 3.70 -21.58
CA GLN A 414 14.14 3.54 -21.67
C GLN A 414 14.77 3.21 -20.30
N ASP A 415 14.38 3.91 -19.22
CA ASP A 415 14.86 3.59 -17.86
C ASP A 415 14.43 2.18 -17.43
N GLY A 416 13.19 1.78 -17.75
CA GLY A 416 12.69 0.42 -17.52
C GLY A 416 13.51 -0.66 -18.22
N GLU A 417 13.86 -0.45 -19.50
CA GLU A 417 14.72 -1.32 -20.30
C GLU A 417 16.12 -1.45 -19.68
N GLU A 418 16.78 -0.32 -19.39
CA GLU A 418 18.13 -0.29 -18.83
C GLU A 418 18.20 -0.99 -17.46
N LEU A 419 17.20 -0.77 -16.60
CA LEU A 419 17.11 -1.42 -15.29
C LEU A 419 16.87 -2.92 -15.41
N LEU A 420 16.00 -3.36 -16.33
CA LEU A 420 15.72 -4.78 -16.56
C LEU A 420 16.95 -5.51 -17.11
N GLU A 421 17.67 -4.92 -18.07
CA GLU A 421 18.91 -5.47 -18.61
C GLU A 421 19.97 -5.60 -17.50
N ARG A 422 20.18 -4.55 -16.72
CA ARG A 422 21.12 -4.57 -15.59
C ARG A 422 20.75 -5.61 -14.53
N ALA A 423 19.47 -5.79 -14.25
CA ALA A 423 19.00 -6.79 -13.29
C ALA A 423 19.27 -8.22 -13.80
N ARG A 424 19.11 -8.48 -15.10
CA ARG A 424 19.48 -9.75 -15.75
C ARG A 424 20.99 -10.00 -15.72
N GLU A 425 21.81 -9.00 -16.02
CA GLU A 425 23.27 -9.12 -15.93
C GLU A 425 23.73 -9.47 -14.50
N MET A 426 23.15 -8.81 -13.49
CA MET A 426 23.48 -9.08 -12.09
C MET A 426 23.04 -10.47 -11.64
N ALA A 427 21.86 -10.91 -12.08
CA ALA A 427 21.31 -12.22 -11.78
C ALA A 427 22.20 -13.38 -12.25
N GLY A 428 22.95 -13.19 -13.35
CA GLY A 428 23.81 -14.21 -13.94
C GLY A 428 23.02 -15.35 -14.60
N ASP A 429 23.69 -16.48 -14.86
CA ASP A 429 23.10 -17.60 -15.61
C ASP A 429 22.16 -18.51 -14.77
N ASP A 430 22.24 -18.44 -13.44
CA ASP A 430 21.49 -19.30 -12.51
C ASP A 430 20.85 -18.48 -11.36
N PRO A 431 19.92 -17.56 -11.67
CA PRO A 431 19.19 -16.82 -10.65
C PRO A 431 18.30 -17.71 -9.80
N SER A 432 18.07 -17.30 -8.55
CA SER A 432 17.04 -17.93 -7.72
C SER A 432 15.65 -17.80 -8.36
N GLU A 433 14.76 -18.75 -8.07
CA GLU A 433 13.39 -18.78 -8.59
C GLU A 433 12.65 -17.46 -8.34
N ARG A 434 12.86 -16.84 -7.18
CA ARG A 434 12.25 -15.55 -6.83
C ARG A 434 12.77 -14.39 -7.68
N VAL A 435 14.06 -14.41 -8.05
CA VAL A 435 14.63 -13.40 -8.95
C VAL A 435 14.07 -13.58 -10.37
N LEU A 436 13.94 -14.82 -10.85
CA LEU A 436 13.31 -15.11 -12.14
C LEU A 436 11.86 -14.62 -12.22
N GLU A 437 11.08 -14.83 -11.17
CA GLU A 437 9.68 -14.39 -11.10
C GLU A 437 9.57 -12.85 -11.19
N LEU A 438 10.43 -12.12 -10.47
CA LEU A 438 10.46 -10.66 -10.53
C LEU A 438 10.89 -10.15 -11.90
N LEU A 439 11.92 -10.75 -12.52
CA LEU A 439 12.39 -10.36 -13.86
C LEU A 439 11.33 -10.64 -14.95
N THR A 440 10.62 -11.77 -14.85
CA THR A 440 9.52 -12.10 -15.78
C THR A 440 8.36 -11.11 -15.64
N SER A 441 8.04 -10.72 -14.41
CA SER A 441 7.01 -9.72 -14.14
C SER A 441 7.42 -8.34 -14.66
N ALA A 442 8.67 -7.94 -14.43
CA ALA A 442 9.21 -6.68 -14.93
C ALA A 442 9.17 -6.61 -16.47
N GLU A 443 9.52 -7.69 -17.16
CA GLU A 443 9.40 -7.80 -18.62
C GLU A 443 7.95 -7.66 -19.08
N THR A 444 7.01 -8.34 -18.43
CA THR A 444 5.57 -8.24 -18.76
C THR A 444 5.05 -6.80 -18.65
N TYR A 445 5.45 -6.07 -17.61
CA TYR A 445 5.07 -4.66 -17.45
C TYR A 445 5.72 -3.74 -18.48
N LEU A 446 6.96 -4.04 -18.88
CA LEU A 446 7.68 -3.26 -19.89
C LEU A 446 7.05 -3.46 -21.27
N ASP A 447 6.72 -4.69 -21.64
CA ASP A 447 6.00 -5.00 -22.88
C ASP A 447 4.66 -4.27 -22.93
N ALA A 448 3.90 -4.25 -21.83
CA ALA A 448 2.65 -3.51 -21.74
C ALA A 448 2.85 -1.98 -21.84
N ALA A 449 3.94 -1.45 -21.28
CA ALA A 449 4.29 -0.04 -21.41
C ALA A 449 4.61 0.34 -22.87
N ILE A 450 5.35 -0.52 -23.58
CA ILE A 450 5.67 -0.35 -25.00
C ILE A 450 4.38 -0.42 -25.84
N GLU A 451 3.50 -1.38 -25.57
CA GLU A 451 2.21 -1.47 -26.28
C GLU A 451 1.34 -0.22 -26.06
N ALA A 452 1.27 0.29 -24.82
CA ALA A 452 0.57 1.53 -24.51
C ALA A 452 1.22 2.76 -25.20
N TYR A 453 2.54 2.79 -25.30
CA TYR A 453 3.26 3.86 -26.01
C TYR A 453 2.97 3.81 -27.52
N GLU A 454 3.01 2.63 -28.13
CA GLU A 454 2.67 2.43 -29.56
C GLU A 454 1.20 2.75 -29.86
N ALA A 455 0.31 2.60 -28.88
CA ALA A 455 -1.10 2.99 -28.96
C ALA A 455 -1.36 4.49 -28.72
N GLU A 456 -0.31 5.31 -28.55
CA GLU A 456 -0.37 6.74 -28.21
C GLU A 456 -1.09 7.03 -26.86
N THR A 457 -1.17 6.03 -25.96
CA THR A 457 -1.72 6.18 -24.60
C THR A 457 -0.59 6.42 -23.59
N PHE A 458 0.11 7.55 -23.74
CA PHE A 458 1.34 7.87 -23.00
C PHE A 458 1.16 7.95 -21.48
N THR A 459 -0.01 8.38 -21.01
CA THR A 459 -0.35 8.42 -19.56
C THR A 459 -0.34 7.04 -18.92
N ASP A 460 -0.66 6.00 -19.70
CA ASP A 460 -0.74 4.62 -19.22
C ASP A 460 0.63 3.92 -19.33
N ALA A 461 1.44 4.31 -20.32
CA ALA A 461 2.79 3.79 -20.52
C ALA A 461 3.74 4.12 -19.35
N ILE A 462 3.66 5.34 -18.79
CA ILE A 462 4.53 5.82 -17.71
C ILE A 462 4.45 4.94 -16.44
N PRO A 463 3.28 4.69 -15.83
CA PRO A 463 3.20 3.87 -14.61
C PRO A 463 3.59 2.41 -14.86
N LEU A 464 3.33 1.85 -16.04
CA LEU A 464 3.75 0.50 -16.41
C LEU A 464 5.28 0.38 -16.48
N ALA A 465 5.94 1.33 -17.15
CA ALA A 465 7.40 1.38 -17.25
C ALA A 465 8.07 1.57 -15.88
N ARG A 466 7.54 2.47 -15.04
CA ARG A 466 8.02 2.67 -13.65
C ARG A 466 7.88 1.41 -12.81
N ARG A 467 6.78 0.67 -12.97
CA ARG A 467 6.55 -0.59 -12.25
C ARG A 467 7.54 -1.67 -12.69
N SER A 468 7.86 -1.76 -13.98
CA SER A 468 8.96 -2.59 -14.48
C SER A 468 10.28 -2.24 -13.80
N GLY A 469 10.66 -0.95 -13.79
CA GLY A 469 11.89 -0.48 -13.14
C GLY A 469 11.96 -0.80 -11.64
N ALA A 470 10.85 -0.68 -10.90
CA ALA A 470 10.78 -1.03 -9.48
C ALA A 470 11.01 -2.53 -9.22
N LEU A 471 10.42 -3.41 -10.03
CA LEU A 471 10.62 -4.86 -9.95
C LEU A 471 12.06 -5.25 -10.28
N SER A 472 12.66 -4.61 -11.29
CA SER A 472 14.07 -4.78 -11.65
C SER A 472 15.01 -4.38 -10.48
N ARG A 473 14.73 -3.26 -9.80
CA ARG A 473 15.46 -2.85 -8.58
C ARG A 473 15.31 -3.84 -7.43
N GLN A 474 14.11 -4.38 -7.24
CA GLN A 474 13.87 -5.41 -6.22
C GLN A 474 14.65 -6.70 -6.51
N ALA A 475 14.67 -7.14 -7.76
CA ALA A 475 15.46 -8.29 -8.20
C ALA A 475 16.95 -8.08 -7.93
N MET A 476 17.51 -6.91 -8.27
CA MET A 476 18.90 -6.55 -7.97
C MET A 476 19.20 -6.54 -6.46
N GLY A 477 18.25 -6.08 -5.64
CA GLY A 477 18.37 -6.10 -4.17
C GLY A 477 18.50 -7.53 -3.62
N LEU A 478 17.69 -8.46 -4.13
CA LEU A 478 17.77 -9.88 -3.74
C LEU A 478 19.09 -10.52 -4.16
N VAL A 479 19.59 -10.21 -5.36
CA VAL A 479 20.90 -10.71 -5.82
C VAL A 479 22.04 -10.21 -4.94
N ARG A 480 21.97 -8.97 -4.44
CA ARG A 480 22.99 -8.42 -3.52
C ARG A 480 22.91 -8.99 -2.11
N GLY A 481 21.70 -9.21 -1.59
CA GLY A 481 21.48 -9.68 -0.21
C GLY A 481 21.65 -11.19 -0.01
N GLY A 482 21.69 -11.98 -1.09
CA GLY A 482 21.82 -13.44 -1.03
C GLY A 482 23.26 -13.97 -1.18
N ARG A 483 24.28 -13.11 -1.12
CA ARG A 483 25.71 -13.52 -1.22
C ARG A 483 26.38 -13.62 0.14
#